data_AF-A0A832FRK2-F1
#
_entry.id   AF-A0A832FRK2-F1
#
_cell.length_a   1.000
_cell.length_b   1.000
_cell.length_c   1.000
_cell.angle_alpha   90.00
_cell.angle_beta   90.00
_cell.angle_gamma   90.00
#
_symmetry.space_group_name_H-M   'P 1'
#
loop_
_entity.id
_entity.type
_entity.pdbx_description
1 polymer ?
#
loop_
_entity_poly.entity_id
_entity_poly.type
_entity_poly.pdbx_seq_one_letter_code
_entity_poly.pdbx_strand_id
1 'polypeptide(L)'
;MGRRLGDRVKLAYGFKSLLRSNIRLALSSDAPVEPLDPNETIRAALSKRSQPSCNQFEALSMREVLKAYSRFAVEASRGPLIYSGIVSKGFKADILVSKVDLLVEERIEPIETIVSGLRSTVIINNF
;
A
#
# COMPACT_ATOMS: atom_id res chain seq x y z
N MET A 1 -18.58 0.01 -11.89
CA MET A 1 -18.87 -1.39 -11.49
C MET A 1 -20.35 -1.76 -11.41
N GLY A 2 -21.26 -0.89 -10.96
CA GLY A 2 -22.71 -1.24 -10.84
C GLY A 2 -23.33 -1.82 -12.12
N ARG A 3 -22.93 -1.33 -13.30
CA ARG A 3 -23.36 -1.87 -14.60
C ARG A 3 -22.93 -3.32 -14.88
N ARG A 4 -21.79 -3.77 -14.34
CA ARG A 4 -21.26 -5.13 -14.55
C ARG A 4 -21.72 -6.10 -13.47
N LEU A 5 -21.79 -5.66 -12.22
CA LEU A 5 -22.00 -6.52 -11.06
C LEU A 5 -23.43 -6.46 -10.49
N GLY A 6 -24.18 -5.38 -10.75
CA GLY A 6 -25.46 -5.12 -10.09
C GLY A 6 -25.29 -5.12 -8.57
N ASP A 7 -26.20 -5.78 -7.85
CA ASP A 7 -26.19 -5.91 -6.39
C ASP A 7 -24.95 -6.59 -5.83
N ARG A 8 -24.24 -7.37 -6.66
CA ARG A 8 -22.98 -8.02 -6.26
C ARG A 8 -21.84 -7.03 -6.09
N VAL A 9 -22.00 -5.76 -6.46
CA VAL A 9 -20.99 -4.71 -6.22
C VAL A 9 -20.60 -4.63 -4.75
N LYS A 10 -21.52 -4.96 -3.82
CA LYS A 10 -21.26 -5.02 -2.37
C LYS A 10 -20.22 -6.09 -1.95
N LEU A 11 -19.98 -7.07 -2.82
CA LEU A 11 -19.01 -8.15 -2.60
C LEU A 11 -17.64 -7.83 -3.23
N ALA A 12 -17.54 -6.75 -4.01
CA ALA A 12 -16.28 -6.36 -4.63
C ALA A 12 -15.30 -5.86 -3.56
N TYR A 13 -14.04 -6.28 -3.67
CA TYR A 13 -12.93 -5.76 -2.85
C TYR A 13 -13.18 -5.81 -1.33
N GLY A 14 -13.58 -6.98 -0.82
CA GLY A 14 -13.85 -7.24 0.60
C GLY A 14 -12.60 -7.24 1.51
N PHE A 15 -11.75 -6.22 1.42
CA PHE A 15 -10.43 -6.18 2.07
C PHE A 15 -10.52 -6.24 3.60
N LYS A 16 -11.41 -5.44 4.22
CA LYS A 16 -11.53 -5.45 5.68
C LYS A 16 -12.05 -6.79 6.17
N SER A 17 -13.00 -7.38 5.46
CA SER A 17 -13.55 -8.71 5.75
C SER A 17 -12.49 -9.82 5.64
N LEU A 18 -11.62 -9.77 4.63
CA LEU A 18 -10.49 -10.69 4.52
C LEU A 18 -9.52 -10.54 5.71
N LEU A 19 -9.13 -9.31 6.08
CA LEU A 19 -8.25 -9.08 7.23
C LEU A 19 -8.87 -9.58 8.55
N ARG A 20 -10.17 -9.33 8.76
CA ARG A 20 -10.91 -9.83 9.93
C ARG A 20 -10.95 -11.36 10.00
N SER A 21 -10.81 -12.01 8.85
CA SER A 21 -10.73 -13.47 8.72
C SER A 21 -9.29 -13.99 8.84
N ASN A 22 -8.35 -13.15 9.31
CA ASN A 22 -6.91 -13.44 9.44
C ASN A 22 -6.19 -13.73 8.11
N ILE A 23 -6.78 -13.33 6.98
CA ILE A 23 -6.14 -13.42 5.68
C ILE A 23 -5.27 -12.17 5.49
N ARG A 24 -3.97 -12.37 5.28
CA ARG A 24 -3.04 -11.26 5.00
C ARG A 24 -3.27 -10.76 3.58
N LEU A 25 -3.27 -9.43 3.43
CA LEU A 25 -3.48 -8.76 2.15
C LEU A 25 -2.20 -8.10 1.66
N ALA A 26 -1.95 -8.19 0.36
CA ALA A 26 -0.96 -7.38 -0.34
C ALA A 26 -1.70 -6.33 -1.19
N LEU A 27 -1.33 -5.07 -1.03
CA LEU A 27 -1.79 -4.00 -1.93
C LEU A 27 -0.78 -3.79 -3.06
N SER A 28 -1.29 -3.49 -4.24
CA SER A 28 -0.51 -3.09 -5.41
C SER A 28 -1.28 -2.02 -6.19
N SER A 29 -0.59 -1.27 -7.05
CA SER A 29 -1.26 -0.40 -8.01
C SER A 29 -1.76 -1.16 -9.23
N ASP A 30 -1.09 -2.24 -9.66
CA ASP A 30 -1.27 -2.79 -11.02
C ASP A 30 -0.89 -1.79 -12.13
N ALA A 31 0.10 -0.93 -11.85
CA ALA A 31 0.65 -0.01 -12.85
C ALA A 31 1.22 -0.81 -14.05
N PRO A 32 0.98 -0.34 -15.29
CA PRO A 32 0.47 0.98 -15.66
C PRO A 32 -1.07 1.07 -15.84
N VAL A 33 -1.84 0.03 -15.50
CA VAL A 33 -3.31 0.04 -15.64
C VAL A 33 -3.93 1.10 -14.71
N GLU A 34 -3.45 1.17 -13.47
CA GLU A 34 -3.78 2.24 -12.52
C GLU A 34 -2.56 3.17 -12.29
N PRO A 35 -2.78 4.36 -11.70
CA PRO A 35 -1.69 5.29 -11.40
C PRO A 35 -0.57 4.67 -10.53
N LEU A 36 0.67 5.06 -10.83
CA LEU A 36 1.83 4.62 -10.07
C LEU A 36 1.92 5.27 -8.68
N ASP A 37 1.35 6.47 -8.49
CA ASP A 37 1.41 7.20 -7.23
C ASP A 37 0.74 6.39 -6.10
N PRO A 38 1.48 5.97 -5.05
CA PRO A 38 0.93 5.15 -3.96
C PRO A 38 -0.19 5.87 -3.19
N ASN A 39 -0.24 7.21 -3.20
CA ASN A 39 -1.33 7.94 -2.57
C ASN A 39 -2.69 7.65 -3.22
N GLU A 40 -2.72 7.30 -4.51
CA GLU A 40 -3.93 6.88 -5.20
C GLU A 40 -4.48 5.56 -4.64
N THR A 41 -3.60 4.58 -4.43
CA THR A 41 -3.96 3.30 -3.81
C THR A 41 -4.33 3.47 -2.33
N ILE A 42 -3.62 4.32 -1.59
CA ILE A 42 -3.95 4.64 -0.19
C ILE A 42 -5.38 5.21 -0.13
N ARG A 43 -5.70 6.24 -0.92
CA ARG A 43 -7.04 6.83 -0.95
C ARG A 43 -8.12 5.80 -1.31
N ALA A 44 -7.84 4.89 -2.24
CA ALA A 44 -8.75 3.81 -2.60
C ALA A 44 -8.97 2.81 -1.45
N ALA A 45 -7.91 2.37 -0.78
CA ALA A 45 -7.97 1.40 0.31
C ALA A 45 -8.66 1.98 1.58
N LEU A 46 -8.56 3.28 1.79
CA LEU A 46 -9.29 4.02 2.84
C LEU A 46 -10.76 4.31 2.44
N SER A 47 -11.19 3.91 1.24
CA SER A 47 -12.51 4.23 0.66
C SER A 47 -12.81 5.73 0.53
N LYS A 48 -11.79 6.58 0.40
CA LYS A 48 -11.93 8.04 0.22
C LYS A 48 -12.25 8.47 -1.22
N ARG A 49 -12.64 7.53 -2.09
CA ARG A 49 -13.02 7.81 -3.48
C ARG A 49 -14.53 7.61 -3.64
N SER A 50 -15.19 8.54 -4.32
CA SER A 50 -16.61 8.45 -4.65
C SER A 50 -16.85 7.48 -5.82
N GLN A 51 -16.65 6.18 -5.58
CA GLN A 51 -16.91 5.12 -6.56
C GLN A 51 -17.80 4.02 -5.97
N PRO A 52 -18.73 3.43 -6.75
CA PRO A 52 -19.64 2.40 -6.23
C PRO A 52 -18.96 1.15 -5.64
N SER A 53 -17.73 0.84 -6.06
CA SER A 53 -16.94 -0.27 -5.52
C SER A 53 -16.18 0.07 -4.22
N CYS A 54 -16.10 1.36 -3.86
CA CYS A 54 -15.55 1.79 -2.58
C CYS A 54 -16.64 1.64 -1.52
N ASN A 55 -16.61 0.51 -0.83
CA ASN A 55 -17.50 0.24 0.29
C ASN A 55 -16.83 0.68 1.60
N GLN A 56 -17.40 1.67 2.29
CA GLN A 56 -16.84 2.18 3.55
C GLN A 56 -16.71 1.09 4.64
N PHE A 57 -17.54 0.05 4.61
CA PHE A 57 -17.41 -1.09 5.53
C PHE A 57 -16.17 -1.96 5.26
N GLU A 58 -15.66 -1.90 4.04
CA GLU A 58 -14.45 -2.59 3.60
C GLU A 58 -13.19 -1.71 3.64
N ALA A 59 -13.33 -0.47 4.12
CA ALA A 59 -12.21 0.45 4.29
C ALA A 59 -11.18 -0.12 5.29
N LEU A 60 -9.92 -0.01 4.90
CA LEU A 60 -8.79 -0.29 5.77
C LEU A 60 -8.46 0.96 6.60
N SER A 61 -7.85 0.74 7.77
CA SER A 61 -7.16 1.81 8.49
C SER A 61 -5.79 2.08 7.86
N MET A 62 -5.24 3.27 8.04
CA MET A 62 -3.91 3.58 7.50
C MET A 62 -2.81 2.63 8.00
N ARG A 63 -2.92 2.13 9.25
CA ARG A 63 -1.99 1.12 9.78
C ARG A 63 -2.10 -0.23 9.06
N GLU A 64 -3.30 -0.62 8.64
CA GLU A 64 -3.52 -1.83 7.82
C GLU A 64 -3.01 -1.64 6.40
N VAL A 65 -3.25 -0.47 5.80
CA VAL A 65 -2.72 -0.11 4.48
C VAL A 65 -1.19 -0.19 4.48
N LEU A 66 -0.52 0.43 5.47
CA LEU A 66 0.94 0.38 5.58
C LEU A 66 1.47 -1.05 5.72
N LYS A 67 0.84 -1.92 6.52
CA LYS A 67 1.22 -3.33 6.61
C LYS A 67 1.02 -4.07 5.29
N ALA A 68 -0.10 -3.81 4.61
CA ALA A 68 -0.45 -4.44 3.35
C ALA A 68 0.48 -4.05 2.19
N TYR A 69 1.00 -2.82 2.22
CA TYR A 69 1.96 -2.29 1.24
C TYR A 69 3.42 -2.66 1.51
N SER A 70 3.74 -3.12 2.72
CA SER A 70 5.12 -3.38 3.14
C SER A 70 5.32 -4.87 3.42
N ARG A 71 5.22 -5.27 4.69
CA ARG A 71 5.44 -6.64 5.15
C ARG A 71 4.59 -7.66 4.41
N PHE A 72 3.29 -7.45 4.28
CA PHE A 72 2.41 -8.46 3.68
C PHE A 72 2.60 -8.55 2.16
N ALA A 73 2.93 -7.45 1.48
CA ALA A 73 3.32 -7.49 0.07
C ALA A 73 4.58 -8.33 -0.15
N VAL A 74 5.60 -8.16 0.71
CA VAL A 74 6.80 -8.99 0.68
C VAL A 74 6.48 -10.46 0.92
N GLU A 75 5.70 -10.77 1.96
CA GLU A 75 5.28 -12.15 2.28
C GLU A 75 4.51 -12.81 1.12
N ALA A 76 3.62 -12.06 0.46
CA ALA A 76 2.85 -12.55 -0.69
C ALA A 76 3.71 -12.78 -1.94
N SER A 77 4.77 -11.98 -2.12
CA SER A 77 5.66 -12.06 -3.29
C SER A 77 6.50 -13.35 -3.35
N ARG A 78 6.72 -14.01 -2.20
CA ARG A 78 7.56 -15.22 -2.04
C ARG A 78 8.91 -15.15 -2.79
N GLY A 79 9.51 -13.96 -2.86
CA GLY A 79 10.68 -13.67 -3.70
C GLY A 79 11.91 -13.21 -2.92
N PRO A 80 12.94 -12.68 -3.61
CA PRO A 80 14.22 -12.26 -3.00
C PRO A 80 14.12 -11.08 -2.03
N LEU A 81 12.92 -10.53 -1.85
CA LEU A 81 12.62 -9.39 -1.00
C LEU A 81 12.32 -9.80 0.45
N ILE A 82 12.53 -11.06 0.87
CA ILE A 82 12.19 -11.54 2.22
C ILE A 82 12.79 -10.70 3.37
N TYR A 83 13.87 -9.97 3.11
CA TYR A 83 14.51 -9.05 4.06
C TYR A 83 14.09 -7.58 3.88
N SER A 84 13.02 -7.28 3.14
CA SER A 84 12.48 -5.91 2.94
C SER A 84 11.12 -5.73 3.65
N GLY A 85 10.56 -4.53 3.59
CA GLY A 85 9.19 -4.24 4.05
C GLY A 85 9.02 -4.14 5.58
N ILE A 86 10.11 -4.22 6.35
CA ILE A 86 10.13 -4.02 7.80
C ILE A 86 11.34 -3.15 8.16
N VAL A 87 11.12 -2.13 9.00
CA VAL A 87 12.20 -1.33 9.59
C VAL A 87 12.64 -2.00 10.89
N SER A 88 13.64 -2.88 10.80
CA SER A 88 14.23 -3.59 11.94
C SER A 88 15.65 -4.05 11.62
N LYS A 89 16.44 -4.38 12.65
CA LYS A 89 17.78 -4.97 12.46
C LYS A 89 17.68 -6.28 11.66
N GLY A 90 18.60 -6.48 10.71
CA GLY A 90 18.63 -7.66 9.83
C GLY A 90 17.77 -7.53 8.56
N PHE A 91 17.07 -6.41 8.37
CA PHE A 91 16.33 -6.09 7.14
C PHE A 91 17.09 -5.06 6.30
N LYS A 92 16.80 -5.00 5.00
CA LYS A 92 17.29 -3.98 4.08
C LYS A 92 16.87 -2.60 4.57
N ALA A 93 17.79 -1.65 4.50
CA ALA A 93 17.52 -0.25 4.76
C ALA A 93 16.83 0.41 3.56
N ASP A 94 15.64 -0.09 3.22
CA ASP A 94 14.73 0.51 2.25
C ASP A 94 13.70 1.34 3.03
N ILE A 95 13.93 2.65 3.15
CA ILE A 95 13.23 3.53 4.08
C ILE A 95 12.74 4.77 3.34
N LEU A 96 11.46 5.09 3.53
CA LEU A 96 10.88 6.36 3.14
C LEU A 96 10.86 7.29 4.35
N VAL A 97 11.36 8.50 4.17
CA VAL A 97 11.16 9.60 5.13
C VAL A 97 10.07 10.51 4.57
N SER A 98 9.02 10.71 5.35
CA SER A 98 7.86 11.55 4.99
C SER A 98 7.89 12.86 5.77
N LYS A 99 7.45 13.95 5.13
CA LYS A 99 7.27 15.25 5.76
C LYS A 99 6.15 15.24 6.80
N VAL A 100 5.15 14.40 6.58
CA VAL A 100 3.94 14.30 7.41
C VAL A 100 3.91 12.98 8.17
N ASP A 101 3.21 12.95 9.31
CA ASP A 101 2.84 11.71 9.97
C ASP A 101 1.75 11.00 9.15
N LEU A 102 2.10 9.86 8.58
CA LEU A 102 1.22 9.09 7.71
C LEU A 102 -0.02 8.60 8.46
N LEU A 103 0.06 8.33 9.76
CA LEU A 103 -1.07 7.82 10.55
C LEU A 103 -2.11 8.92 10.85
N VAL A 104 -1.72 10.19 10.73
CA VAL A 104 -2.58 11.35 10.96
C VAL A 104 -3.10 11.90 9.63
N GLU A 105 -2.20 12.14 8.68
CA GLU A 105 -2.53 12.78 7.40
C GLU A 105 -3.03 11.78 6.35
N GLU A 106 -2.90 10.47 6.61
CA GLU A 106 -3.37 9.37 5.75
C GLU A 106 -2.90 9.47 4.30
N ARG A 107 -1.67 9.98 4.14
CA ARG A 107 -0.97 10.13 2.86
C ARG A 107 0.54 10.06 3.08
N ILE A 108 1.26 9.90 1.99
CA ILE A 108 2.71 9.96 1.93
C ILE A 108 3.12 11.28 1.27
N GLU A 109 4.03 12.02 1.90
CA GLU A 109 4.69 13.19 1.32
C GLU A 109 6.21 12.99 1.43
N PRO A 110 6.85 12.33 0.45
CA PRO A 110 8.26 11.95 0.54
C PRO A 110 9.17 13.17 0.63
N ILE A 111 10.14 13.12 1.55
CA ILE A 111 11.28 14.07 1.58
C ILE A 111 12.60 13.38 1.24
N GLU A 112 12.71 12.08 1.51
CA GLU A 112 13.89 11.28 1.17
C GLU A 112 13.47 9.82 1.02
N THR A 113 14.13 9.12 0.11
CA THR A 113 13.99 7.68 -0.04
C THR A 113 15.38 7.07 0.03
N ILE A 114 15.57 6.17 0.98
CA ILE A 114 16.81 5.42 1.17
C ILE A 114 16.56 4.03 0.60
N VAL A 115 17.43 3.56 -0.28
CA VAL A 115 17.36 2.22 -0.88
C VAL A 115 18.66 1.50 -0.54
N SER A 116 18.55 0.38 0.15
CA SER A 116 19.68 -0.42 0.61
C SER A 116 20.75 0.39 1.36
N GLY A 117 20.32 1.41 2.12
CA GLY A 117 21.20 2.27 2.93
C GLY A 117 21.76 3.50 2.21
N LEU A 118 21.47 3.67 0.91
CA LEU A 118 21.90 4.83 0.12
C LEU A 118 20.72 5.74 -0.18
N ARG A 119 20.92 7.06 -0.10
CA ARG A 119 19.90 8.03 -0.53
C ARG A 119 19.64 7.87 -2.03
N SER A 120 18.39 7.94 -2.45
CA SER A 120 17.99 7.77 -3.86
C SER A 120 18.65 8.80 -4.77
N THR A 121 18.86 10.02 -4.29
CA THR A 121 19.61 11.08 -4.98
C THR A 121 21.04 10.66 -5.34
N VAL A 122 21.71 9.89 -4.48
CA VAL A 122 23.06 9.35 -4.76
C VAL A 122 22.99 8.22 -5.78
N ILE A 123 21.93 7.40 -5.74
CA ILE A 123 21.74 6.27 -6.67
C ILE A 123 21.51 6.78 -8.09
N ILE A 124 20.63 7.78 -8.26
CA ILE A 124 20.28 8.33 -9.58
C ILE A 124 21.50 8.96 -10.27
N ASN A 125 22.42 9.56 -9.52
CA ASN A 125 23.61 10.21 -10.07
C ASN A 125 24.72 9.22 -10.50
N ASN A 126 24.54 7.91 -10.28
CA ASN A 126 25.51 6.87 -10.64
C ASN A 126 25.07 6.02 -11.85
N PHE A 127 24.01 6.45 -12.55
CA PHE A 127 23.54 5.90 -13.83
C PHE A 127 23.68 6.95 -14.93
#